data_AF-A0A3D0S5N9-F1
#
_entry.id   AF-A0A3D0S5N9-F1
#
_cell.length_a   1.000
_cell.length_b   1.000
_cell.length_c   1.000
_cell.angle_alpha   90.00
_cell.angle_beta   90.00
_cell.angle_gamma   90.00
#
_symmetry.space_group_name_H-M   'P 1'
#
loop_
_entity.id
_entity.type
_entity.pdbx_description
1 polymer ?
#
loop_
_entity_poly.entity_id
_entity_poly.type
_entity_poly.pdbx_seq_one_letter_code
_entity_poly.pdbx_strand_id
1 'polypeptide(L)'
;MPLPYDGQEFTFHNPDDTEVRVRGWGNQFAAAFETLDGQAVVQDPQTGFFVYADRMPQLRGDAEIARAEPFASPLAAGHTRWQERLAERRIGAPVGDGPEAAPPPSGTVGDYVGLCLLVDFRDFPATIDRDEVDAFCNEPGYRGFGNNGSAYDYFLEVSAGKLRYRNVVTAYYRARRDRSYYTNETVPYPQRAQELIGEALAHLKATGFDFSPLTTDDQGFVYATSVFYAGKRSNNWSKGLWPHSWRLDAPFQAAPGITISDYQITDIGDRLTLRTFCHENGHMVCDFPDLYDYGYESKGIGNYCLMCSGASDTNPAHVSAYLKYKAGWSNNVTSIAPASTATVKAGTNDFLIHRKNAREYFILENRQRAGRDAALPDGGLAIWHVDEAATNNDEQMTTAHHYECSLEQADNRFDLEHGVNFGDAGDLFDATVGKFGKATRPSSRWWDGSPSALEIVAVSASGPTMTVTTAATASPGLRGQRDLFGPGGAGGDE
;
A
#
# COMPACT_ATOMS: atom_id res chain seq x y z
N MET A 1 -7.80 -0.07 -1.82
CA MET A 1 -8.51 -1.07 -2.66
C MET A 1 -7.95 -2.43 -2.26
N PRO A 2 -8.45 -3.60 -2.71
CA PRO A 2 -7.70 -4.82 -2.44
C PRO A 2 -6.35 -4.75 -3.15
N LEU A 3 -5.34 -5.37 -2.53
CA LEU A 3 -4.01 -5.53 -3.09
C LEU A 3 -4.10 -6.01 -4.57
N PRO A 4 -3.44 -5.32 -5.51
CA PRO A 4 -3.45 -5.71 -6.90
C PRO A 4 -2.69 -7.02 -7.06
N TYR A 5 -3.11 -7.79 -8.04
CA TYR A 5 -2.41 -8.99 -8.46
C TYR A 5 -1.62 -8.68 -9.73
N ASP A 6 -0.40 -9.18 -9.77
CA ASP A 6 0.50 -9.05 -10.91
C ASP A 6 1.00 -10.46 -11.24
N GLY A 7 0.57 -10.96 -12.40
CA GLY A 7 0.94 -12.29 -12.84
C GLY A 7 0.37 -13.44 -11.98
N GLN A 8 -0.68 -13.20 -11.19
CA GLN A 8 -1.28 -14.25 -10.35
C GLN A 8 -2.07 -15.25 -11.20
N GLU A 9 -2.00 -16.54 -10.86
CA GLU A 9 -2.79 -17.56 -11.54
C GLU A 9 -4.21 -17.68 -10.96
N PHE A 10 -5.18 -17.82 -11.87
CA PHE A 10 -6.59 -18.02 -11.59
C PHE A 10 -7.11 -19.24 -12.37
N THR A 11 -8.16 -19.88 -11.84
CA THR A 11 -8.95 -20.86 -12.59
C THR A 11 -10.33 -20.26 -12.79
N PHE A 12 -10.69 -20.03 -14.05
CA PHE A 12 -11.99 -19.54 -14.46
C PHE A 12 -12.83 -20.70 -15.01
N HIS A 13 -14.14 -20.53 -14.99
CA HIS A 13 -15.10 -21.54 -15.46
C HIS A 13 -15.95 -20.98 -16.60
N ASN A 14 -16.06 -21.73 -17.70
CA ASN A 14 -16.99 -21.43 -18.78
C ASN A 14 -18.44 -21.78 -18.39
N PRO A 15 -19.45 -21.35 -19.17
CA PRO A 15 -20.85 -21.71 -18.93
C PRO A 15 -21.15 -23.22 -18.94
N ASP A 16 -20.28 -24.04 -19.53
CA ASP A 16 -20.36 -25.51 -19.53
C ASP A 16 -19.51 -26.17 -18.42
N ASP A 17 -19.03 -25.38 -17.46
CA ASP A 17 -18.18 -25.77 -16.33
C ASP A 17 -16.75 -26.19 -16.72
N THR A 18 -16.36 -26.05 -18.00
CA THR A 18 -14.96 -26.28 -18.40
C THR A 18 -14.02 -25.22 -17.81
N GLU A 19 -12.87 -25.67 -17.33
CA GLU A 19 -11.88 -24.80 -16.68
C GLU A 19 -10.97 -24.10 -17.70
N VAL A 20 -10.65 -22.84 -17.41
CA VAL A 20 -9.66 -22.02 -18.12
C VAL A 20 -8.66 -21.49 -17.09
N ARG A 21 -7.41 -21.92 -17.21
CA ARG A 21 -6.32 -21.40 -16.37
C ARG A 21 -5.76 -20.13 -16.99
N VAL A 22 -5.77 -19.06 -16.22
CA VAL A 22 -5.30 -17.75 -16.65
C VAL A 22 -4.29 -17.17 -15.68
N ARG A 23 -3.44 -16.29 -16.18
CA ARG A 23 -2.64 -15.36 -15.42
C ARG A 23 -3.32 -13.99 -15.47
N GLY A 24 -3.48 -13.33 -14.34
CA GLY A 24 -4.16 -12.04 -14.23
C GLY A 24 -3.24 -10.92 -13.76
N TRP A 25 -3.53 -9.71 -14.23
CA TRP A 25 -2.94 -8.45 -13.80
C TRP A 25 -4.07 -7.47 -13.50
N GLY A 26 -3.99 -6.74 -12.40
CA GLY A 26 -4.98 -5.72 -12.05
C GLY A 26 -5.50 -5.85 -10.62
N ASN A 27 -6.76 -5.48 -10.42
CA ASN A 27 -7.43 -5.50 -9.11
C ASN A 27 -8.91 -5.89 -9.25
N GLN A 28 -9.75 -5.53 -8.27
CA GLN A 28 -11.19 -5.81 -8.30
C GLN A 28 -11.98 -4.96 -9.31
N PHE A 29 -11.46 -3.80 -9.72
CA PHE A 29 -12.15 -2.84 -10.59
C PHE A 29 -11.70 -2.92 -12.04
N ALA A 30 -10.42 -3.17 -12.29
CA ALA A 30 -9.86 -3.30 -13.62
C ALA A 30 -8.86 -4.45 -13.66
N ALA A 31 -8.96 -5.34 -14.65
CA ALA A 31 -8.08 -6.50 -14.76
C ALA A 31 -7.89 -6.98 -16.19
N ALA A 32 -6.69 -7.47 -16.51
CA ALA A 32 -6.38 -8.18 -17.75
C ALA A 32 -6.03 -9.64 -17.42
N PHE A 33 -6.42 -10.55 -18.31
CA PHE A 33 -6.13 -11.98 -18.16
C PHE A 33 -5.55 -12.56 -19.44
N GLU A 34 -4.53 -13.41 -19.29
CA GLU A 34 -3.93 -14.19 -20.37
C GLU A 34 -3.93 -15.67 -20.00
N THR A 35 -3.94 -16.56 -20.99
CA THR A 35 -3.62 -17.97 -20.74
C THR A 35 -2.18 -18.13 -20.27
N LEU A 36 -1.84 -19.29 -19.70
CA LEU A 36 -0.48 -19.53 -19.17
C LEU A 36 0.62 -19.48 -20.24
N ASP A 37 0.27 -19.64 -21.51
CA ASP A 37 1.13 -19.49 -22.69
C ASP A 37 1.13 -18.06 -23.29
N GLY A 38 0.47 -17.09 -22.63
CA GLY A 38 0.56 -15.66 -22.94
C GLY A 38 -0.41 -15.15 -24.00
N GLN A 39 -1.56 -15.81 -24.19
CA GLN A 39 -2.61 -15.33 -25.10
C GLN A 39 -3.68 -14.57 -24.32
N ALA A 40 -4.02 -13.35 -24.75
CA ALA A 40 -5.09 -12.56 -24.12
C ALA A 40 -6.44 -13.29 -24.15
N VAL A 41 -7.12 -13.30 -23.00
CA VAL A 41 -8.41 -13.96 -22.79
C VAL A 41 -9.48 -12.90 -22.57
N VAL A 42 -10.56 -12.99 -23.34
CA VAL A 42 -11.76 -12.14 -23.20
C VAL A 42 -13.00 -13.01 -23.00
N GLN A 43 -14.05 -12.48 -22.39
CA GLN A 43 -15.35 -13.17 -22.32
C GLN A 43 -16.20 -12.77 -23.53
N ASP A 44 -16.69 -13.75 -24.29
CA ASP A 44 -17.66 -13.51 -25.36
C ASP A 44 -18.99 -13.05 -24.76
N PRO A 45 -19.46 -11.81 -25.06
CA PRO A 45 -20.69 -11.29 -24.47
C PRO A 45 -21.96 -12.01 -24.94
N GLN A 46 -21.91 -12.75 -26.06
CA GLN A 46 -23.05 -13.50 -26.57
C GLN A 46 -23.17 -14.88 -25.93
N THR A 47 -22.04 -15.58 -25.79
CA THR A 47 -22.02 -16.97 -25.32
C THR A 47 -21.62 -17.11 -23.86
N GLY A 48 -20.93 -16.12 -23.29
CA GLY A 48 -20.36 -16.15 -21.94
C GLY A 48 -19.06 -16.94 -21.82
N PHE A 49 -18.58 -17.57 -22.90
CA PHE A 49 -17.34 -18.34 -22.90
C PHE A 49 -16.10 -17.45 -22.89
N PHE A 50 -15.07 -17.87 -22.19
CA PHE A 50 -13.75 -17.29 -22.33
C PHE A 50 -13.13 -17.75 -23.65
N VAL A 51 -12.75 -16.79 -24.49
CA VAL A 51 -12.17 -17.00 -25.81
C VAL A 51 -10.88 -16.21 -25.95
N TYR A 52 -9.99 -16.70 -26.82
CA TYR A 52 -8.83 -15.93 -27.22
C TYR A 52 -9.26 -14.68 -27.99
N ALA A 53 -8.64 -13.54 -27.67
CA ALA A 53 -9.03 -12.26 -28.25
C ALA A 53 -8.90 -12.23 -29.79
N ASP A 54 -7.92 -12.95 -30.36
CA ASP A 54 -7.70 -13.08 -31.81
C ASP A 54 -8.82 -13.85 -32.56
N ARG A 55 -9.66 -14.58 -31.82
CA ARG A 55 -10.81 -15.32 -32.37
C ARG A 55 -12.09 -14.49 -32.45
N MET A 56 -12.10 -13.28 -31.89
CA MET A 56 -13.21 -12.33 -32.00
C MET A 56 -13.01 -11.45 -33.25
N PRO A 57 -13.86 -11.52 -34.28
CA PRO A 57 -13.68 -10.77 -35.53
C PRO A 57 -13.58 -9.25 -35.33
N GLN A 58 -14.21 -8.70 -34.28
CA GLN A 58 -14.12 -7.30 -33.89
C GLN A 58 -12.79 -6.88 -33.23
N LEU A 59 -11.96 -7.83 -32.79
CA LEU A 59 -10.63 -7.62 -32.21
C LEU A 59 -9.50 -8.13 -33.13
N ARG A 60 -9.86 -8.60 -34.34
CA ARG A 60 -8.90 -9.02 -35.36
C ARG A 60 -8.26 -7.81 -36.03
N GLY A 61 -7.10 -7.42 -35.51
CA GLY A 61 -6.26 -6.39 -36.10
C GLY A 61 -4.95 -6.24 -35.32
N ASP A 62 -5.04 -6.23 -33.99
CA ASP A 62 -3.90 -5.97 -33.12
C ASP A 62 -4.03 -6.79 -31.83
N ALA A 63 -3.24 -7.85 -31.70
CA ALA A 63 -3.10 -8.58 -30.44
C ALA A 63 -2.60 -7.66 -29.29
N GLU A 64 -2.04 -6.48 -29.62
CA GLU A 64 -1.69 -5.42 -28.68
C GLU A 64 -2.90 -4.63 -28.15
N ILE A 65 -3.98 -4.47 -28.92
CA ILE A 65 -5.19 -3.75 -28.46
C ILE A 65 -6.01 -4.61 -27.48
N ALA A 66 -6.02 -5.93 -27.65
CA ALA A 66 -6.65 -6.83 -26.68
C ALA A 66 -5.87 -6.95 -25.36
N ARG A 67 -4.56 -6.67 -25.38
CA ARG A 67 -3.77 -6.45 -24.14
C ARG A 67 -4.12 -5.12 -23.46
N ALA A 68 -4.73 -4.18 -24.18
CA ALA A 68 -4.93 -2.79 -23.77
C ALA A 68 -6.33 -2.46 -23.22
N GLU A 69 -7.32 -3.33 -23.38
CA GLU A 69 -8.67 -3.11 -22.84
C GLU A 69 -8.93 -4.03 -21.63
N PRO A 70 -8.56 -3.61 -20.41
CA PRO A 70 -8.83 -4.40 -19.21
C PRO A 70 -10.33 -4.61 -19.04
N PHE A 71 -10.72 -5.78 -18.52
CA PHE A 71 -12.05 -5.98 -17.97
C PHE A 71 -12.29 -4.91 -16.90
N ALA A 72 -13.36 -4.13 -17.05
CA ALA A 72 -13.76 -3.11 -16.10
C ALA A 72 -15.02 -3.51 -15.34
N SER A 73 -15.03 -3.29 -14.04
CA SER A 73 -16.20 -3.45 -13.19
C SER A 73 -17.06 -2.20 -13.34
N PRO A 74 -18.37 -2.31 -13.63
CA PRO A 74 -19.24 -1.14 -13.78
C PRO A 74 -19.58 -0.46 -12.45
N LEU A 75 -19.03 -0.94 -11.32
CA LEU A 75 -19.39 -0.48 -9.99
C LEU A 75 -18.43 0.59 -9.49
N ALA A 76 -18.96 1.78 -9.22
CA ALA A 76 -18.25 2.82 -8.50
C ALA A 76 -18.29 2.53 -6.99
N ALA A 77 -17.14 2.56 -6.32
CA ALA A 77 -17.09 2.50 -4.87
C ALA A 77 -17.50 3.84 -4.26
N GLY A 78 -18.41 3.81 -3.29
CA GLY A 78 -18.49 4.90 -2.31
C GLY A 78 -17.23 4.91 -1.43
N HIS A 79 -16.94 6.03 -0.78
CA HIS A 79 -15.79 6.10 0.12
C HIS A 79 -15.99 5.18 1.33
N THR A 80 -15.01 4.35 1.61
CA THR A 80 -14.88 3.58 2.86
C THR A 80 -14.56 4.51 4.02
N ARG A 81 -14.84 4.11 5.26
CA ARG A 81 -14.60 4.94 6.45
C ARG A 81 -13.12 5.31 6.60
N TRP A 82 -12.18 4.41 6.28
CA TRP A 82 -10.75 4.77 6.31
C TRP A 82 -10.40 5.85 5.27
N GLN A 83 -11.03 5.84 4.09
CA GLN A 83 -10.85 6.91 3.08
C GLN A 83 -11.43 8.24 3.55
N GLU A 84 -12.57 8.21 4.24
CA GLU A 84 -13.16 9.40 4.86
C GLU A 84 -12.22 9.97 5.93
N ARG A 85 -11.69 9.12 6.84
CA ARG A 85 -10.71 9.55 7.86
C ARG A 85 -9.44 10.13 7.24
N LEU A 86 -8.94 9.51 6.17
CA LEU A 86 -7.79 10.03 5.44
C LEU A 86 -8.08 11.41 4.84
N ALA A 87 -9.25 11.59 4.22
CA ALA A 87 -9.67 12.88 3.66
C ALA A 87 -9.84 13.96 4.75
N GLU A 88 -10.48 13.63 5.88
CA GLU A 88 -10.63 14.51 7.05
C GLU A 88 -9.26 14.98 7.56
N ARG A 89 -8.28 14.07 7.66
CA ARG A 89 -6.89 14.39 8.07
C ARG A 89 -6.17 15.27 7.06
N ARG A 90 -6.36 15.06 5.76
CA ARG A 90 -5.77 15.89 4.69
C ARG A 90 -6.29 17.33 4.72
N ILE A 91 -7.58 17.52 5.04
CA ILE A 91 -8.20 18.85 5.20
C ILE A 91 -7.69 19.55 6.48
N GLY A 92 -7.56 18.80 7.57
CA GLY A 92 -7.12 19.34 8.87
C GLY A 92 -5.62 19.69 8.98
N ALA A 93 -4.79 19.26 8.02
CA ALA A 93 -3.35 19.51 8.06
C ALA A 93 -3.03 21.00 7.77
N PRO A 94 -2.30 21.71 8.67
CA PRO A 94 -1.95 23.10 8.45
C PRO A 94 -1.10 23.27 7.19
N VAL A 95 -1.55 24.14 6.28
CA VAL A 95 -0.78 24.56 5.10
C VAL A 95 0.22 25.61 5.55
N GLY A 96 1.32 25.16 6.15
CA GLY A 96 2.45 26.02 6.46
C GLY A 96 3.48 25.95 5.34
N ASP A 97 3.77 27.09 4.69
CA ASP A 97 4.81 27.22 3.65
C ASP A 97 6.25 27.25 4.22
N GLY A 98 6.47 26.62 5.38
CA GLY A 98 7.74 26.64 6.10
C GLY A 98 8.22 25.23 6.48
N PRO A 99 9.55 25.03 6.64
CA PRO A 99 10.14 23.74 7.00
C PRO A 99 9.83 23.30 8.44
N GLU A 100 9.29 24.19 9.27
CA GLU A 100 9.00 23.99 10.69
C GLU A 100 7.56 23.50 10.92
N ALA A 101 7.18 22.42 10.23
CA ALA A 101 5.87 21.80 10.41
C ALA A 101 5.83 20.95 11.69
N ALA A 102 4.72 21.02 12.43
CA ALA A 102 4.48 20.17 13.60
C ALA A 102 4.50 18.67 13.23
N PRO A 103 4.88 17.78 14.17
CA PRO A 103 4.77 16.33 13.95
C PRO A 103 3.34 15.93 13.54
N PRO A 104 3.16 14.80 12.83
CA PRO A 104 1.87 14.43 12.28
C PRO A 104 0.82 14.25 13.40
N PRO A 105 -0.44 14.70 13.20
CA PRO A 105 -1.51 14.55 14.18
C PRO A 105 -1.86 13.07 14.42
N SER A 106 -2.33 12.75 15.65
CA SER A 106 -2.67 11.44 16.25
C SER A 106 -2.35 10.21 15.40
N GLY A 107 -1.16 9.64 15.59
CA GLY A 107 -0.72 8.41 14.93
C GLY A 107 -1.49 7.16 15.37
N THR A 108 -1.38 6.09 14.60
CA THR A 108 -1.97 4.78 14.89
C THR A 108 -1.08 4.02 15.87
N VAL A 109 -1.21 4.36 17.16
CA VAL A 109 -0.41 3.78 18.26
C VAL A 109 -1.31 3.24 19.37
N GLY A 110 -0.82 2.24 20.10
CA GLY A 110 -1.56 1.57 21.15
C GLY A 110 -2.12 0.22 20.73
N ASP A 111 -3.21 -0.16 21.36
CA ASP A 111 -3.88 -1.45 21.17
C ASP A 111 -5.10 -1.26 20.29
N TYR A 112 -5.16 -2.01 19.19
CA TYR A 112 -6.28 -2.04 18.26
C TYR A 112 -6.79 -3.47 18.15
N VAL A 113 -8.11 -3.63 18.11
CA VAL A 113 -8.78 -4.92 18.00
C VAL A 113 -9.75 -4.87 16.83
N GLY A 114 -9.46 -5.66 15.79
CA GLY A 114 -10.35 -5.91 14.66
C GLY A 114 -11.26 -7.11 14.86
N LEU A 115 -12.22 -7.29 13.95
CA LEU A 115 -13.05 -8.49 13.86
C LEU A 115 -12.56 -9.34 12.69
N CYS A 116 -12.30 -10.63 12.93
CA CYS A 116 -12.08 -11.60 11.86
C CYS A 116 -13.25 -12.59 11.84
N LEU A 117 -14.16 -12.37 10.90
CA LEU A 117 -15.36 -13.17 10.70
C LEU A 117 -15.03 -14.41 9.85
N LEU A 118 -15.33 -15.58 10.38
CA LEU A 118 -15.15 -16.85 9.67
C LEU A 118 -16.50 -17.35 9.16
N VAL A 119 -16.53 -17.78 7.89
CA VAL A 119 -17.75 -18.28 7.24
C VAL A 119 -17.48 -19.59 6.51
N ASP A 120 -18.40 -20.54 6.67
CA ASP A 120 -18.44 -21.77 5.87
C ASP A 120 -19.85 -22.07 5.38
N PHE A 121 -20.01 -23.13 4.57
CA PHE A 121 -21.25 -23.43 3.88
C PHE A 121 -21.75 -24.83 4.21
N ARG A 122 -23.05 -25.09 4.00
CA ARG A 122 -23.66 -26.38 4.37
C ARG A 122 -23.10 -27.54 3.58
N ASP A 123 -22.91 -27.31 2.30
CA ASP A 123 -22.31 -28.18 1.30
C ASP A 123 -20.78 -28.06 1.23
N PHE A 124 -20.20 -27.04 1.86
CA PHE A 124 -18.76 -26.78 1.85
C PHE A 124 -18.26 -26.32 3.24
N PRO A 125 -18.07 -27.25 4.19
CA PRO A 125 -17.57 -26.94 5.53
C PRO A 125 -16.10 -26.47 5.49
N ALA A 126 -15.69 -25.68 6.50
CA ALA A 126 -14.31 -25.23 6.63
C ALA A 126 -13.32 -26.40 6.84
N THR A 127 -12.13 -26.25 6.26
CA THR A 127 -11.03 -27.23 6.41
C THR A 127 -9.83 -26.68 7.19
N ILE A 128 -9.73 -25.37 7.35
CA ILE A 128 -8.76 -24.74 8.24
C ILE A 128 -9.48 -24.46 9.56
N ASP A 129 -8.89 -24.89 10.67
CA ASP A 129 -9.49 -24.73 11.98
C ASP A 129 -9.53 -23.25 12.41
N ARG A 130 -10.56 -22.88 13.18
CA ARG A 130 -10.69 -21.52 13.74
C ARG A 130 -9.45 -21.11 14.53
N ASP A 131 -8.85 -22.04 15.27
CA ASP A 131 -7.68 -21.75 16.09
C ASP A 131 -6.42 -21.54 15.25
N GLU A 132 -6.32 -22.13 14.07
CA GLU A 132 -5.25 -21.83 13.11
C GLU A 132 -5.39 -20.39 12.57
N VAL A 133 -6.63 -19.94 12.31
CA VAL A 133 -6.88 -18.54 11.89
C VAL A 133 -6.62 -17.56 13.04
N ASP A 134 -6.96 -17.94 14.27
CA ASP A 134 -6.64 -17.15 15.48
C ASP A 134 -5.14 -17.03 15.69
N ALA A 135 -4.40 -18.12 15.53
CA ALA A 135 -2.94 -18.14 15.58
C ALA A 135 -2.32 -17.26 14.49
N PHE A 136 -2.79 -17.40 13.24
CA PHE A 136 -2.39 -16.53 12.12
C PHE A 136 -2.63 -15.04 12.41
N CYS A 137 -3.73 -14.70 13.06
CA CYS A 137 -4.05 -13.33 13.41
C CYS A 137 -3.23 -12.80 14.60
N ASN A 138 -3.00 -13.63 15.63
CA ASN A 138 -2.69 -13.16 16.97
C ASN A 138 -1.46 -13.78 17.64
N GLU A 139 -1.04 -14.98 17.27
CA GLU A 139 0.00 -15.73 18.00
C GLU A 139 1.39 -15.13 17.76
N PRO A 140 2.10 -14.68 18.81
CA PRO A 140 3.47 -14.22 18.66
C PRO A 140 4.39 -15.35 18.18
N GLY A 141 5.12 -15.11 17.09
CA GLY A 141 6.04 -16.08 16.49
C GLY A 141 5.36 -17.17 15.67
N TYR A 142 4.11 -16.98 15.24
CA TYR A 142 3.38 -17.91 14.36
C TYR A 142 4.20 -18.33 13.12
N ARG A 143 4.11 -19.61 12.74
CA ARG A 143 4.87 -20.20 11.61
C ARG A 143 4.03 -21.04 10.65
N GLY A 144 2.72 -21.08 10.84
CA GLY A 144 1.83 -21.85 9.97
C GLY A 144 1.94 -21.38 8.52
N PHE A 145 1.82 -22.31 7.59
CA PHE A 145 1.93 -22.09 6.14
C PHE A 145 3.19 -21.36 5.65
N GLY A 146 4.28 -21.37 6.44
CA GLY A 146 5.54 -20.72 6.10
C GLY A 146 5.54 -19.20 6.35
N ASN A 147 4.58 -18.67 7.10
CA ASN A 147 4.53 -17.26 7.48
C ASN A 147 5.66 -16.90 8.45
N ASN A 148 6.17 -15.67 8.32
CA ASN A 148 7.10 -15.07 9.26
C ASN A 148 6.33 -14.28 10.32
N GLY A 149 5.76 -14.98 11.29
CA GLY A 149 4.92 -14.42 12.35
C GLY A 149 3.45 -14.32 11.97
N SER A 150 2.65 -13.82 12.91
CA SER A 150 1.22 -13.53 12.75
C SER A 150 0.99 -12.12 12.19
N ALA A 151 -0.26 -11.77 11.90
CA ALA A 151 -0.65 -10.39 11.63
C ALA A 151 -0.35 -9.47 12.85
N TYR A 152 -0.41 -9.99 14.08
CA TYR A 152 0.05 -9.24 15.26
C TYR A 152 1.56 -8.97 15.21
N ASP A 153 2.39 -9.97 14.93
CA ASP A 153 3.84 -9.78 14.75
C ASP A 153 4.13 -8.80 13.62
N TYR A 154 3.37 -8.95 12.52
CA TYR A 154 3.01 -7.93 11.52
C TYR A 154 3.38 -6.50 11.90
N PHE A 155 2.33 -5.90 12.47
CA PHE A 155 2.25 -4.51 12.87
C PHE A 155 3.12 -4.22 14.08
N LEU A 156 3.36 -5.19 14.99
CA LEU A 156 4.23 -4.97 16.13
C LEU A 156 5.67 -4.67 15.70
N GLU A 157 6.23 -5.46 14.77
CA GLU A 157 7.59 -5.26 14.26
C GLU A 157 7.69 -3.97 13.44
N VAL A 158 6.81 -3.79 12.45
CA VAL A 158 6.90 -2.68 11.50
C VAL A 158 6.65 -1.32 12.18
N SER A 159 5.87 -1.30 13.27
CA SER A 159 5.65 -0.10 14.09
C SER A 159 6.72 0.14 15.18
N ALA A 160 7.75 -0.70 15.26
CA ALA A 160 8.73 -0.70 16.35
C ALA A 160 8.07 -0.78 17.74
N GLY A 161 7.06 -1.65 17.88
CA GLY A 161 6.36 -1.93 19.13
C GLY A 161 5.22 -0.97 19.47
N LYS A 162 4.92 0.02 18.61
CA LYS A 162 3.95 1.08 18.90
C LYS A 162 2.51 0.69 18.61
N LEU A 163 2.27 -0.20 17.65
CA LEU A 163 0.96 -0.73 17.33
C LEU A 163 0.88 -2.21 17.74
N ARG A 164 -0.11 -2.54 18.57
CA ARG A 164 -0.50 -3.89 18.96
C ARG A 164 -1.86 -4.19 18.36
N TYR A 165 -1.86 -4.71 17.14
CA TYR A 165 -3.10 -5.02 16.42
C TYR A 165 -3.46 -6.49 16.58
N ARG A 166 -4.62 -6.76 17.18
CA ARG A 166 -5.19 -8.11 17.38
C ARG A 166 -6.53 -8.24 16.68
N ASN A 167 -7.01 -9.46 16.53
CA ASN A 167 -8.33 -9.75 15.99
C ASN A 167 -9.12 -10.64 16.94
N VAL A 168 -10.41 -10.35 17.11
CA VAL A 168 -11.36 -11.33 17.62
C VAL A 168 -11.75 -12.24 16.46
N VAL A 169 -11.24 -13.48 16.46
CA VAL A 169 -11.59 -14.48 15.44
C VAL A 169 -12.84 -15.24 15.86
N THR A 170 -13.91 -15.15 15.07
CA THR A 170 -15.20 -15.76 15.39
C THR A 170 -15.17 -17.28 15.21
N ALA A 171 -16.11 -18.00 15.83
CA ALA A 171 -16.47 -19.31 15.32
C ALA A 171 -16.96 -19.21 13.86
N TYR A 172 -16.87 -20.31 13.11
CA TYR A 172 -17.42 -20.35 11.76
C TYR A 172 -18.94 -20.14 11.78
N TYR A 173 -19.39 -19.09 11.11
CA TYR A 173 -20.79 -18.93 10.76
C TYR A 173 -21.12 -19.83 9.59
N ARG A 174 -22.04 -20.77 9.80
CA ARG A 174 -22.60 -21.60 8.74
C ARG A 174 -23.63 -20.80 7.95
N ALA A 175 -23.30 -20.47 6.71
CA ALA A 175 -24.16 -19.72 5.79
C ALA A 175 -25.54 -20.37 5.61
N ARG A 176 -26.57 -19.55 5.37
CA ARG A 176 -27.95 -20.03 5.25
C ARG A 176 -28.18 -20.85 3.98
N ARG A 177 -27.46 -20.51 2.92
CA ARG A 177 -27.52 -21.18 1.62
C ARG A 177 -26.22 -21.94 1.34
N ASP A 178 -26.29 -22.78 0.32
CA ASP A 178 -25.13 -23.51 -0.20
C ASP A 178 -24.16 -22.53 -0.87
N ARG A 179 -22.90 -22.95 -0.99
CA ARG A 179 -21.81 -22.10 -1.49
C ARG A 179 -22.11 -21.51 -2.87
N SER A 180 -22.70 -22.31 -3.76
CA SER A 180 -23.08 -21.93 -5.13
C SER A 180 -24.03 -20.73 -5.21
N TYR A 181 -24.83 -20.48 -4.17
CA TYR A 181 -25.72 -19.31 -4.11
C TYR A 181 -24.92 -18.01 -3.98
N TYR A 182 -23.91 -18.00 -3.10
CA TYR A 182 -23.08 -16.82 -2.84
C TYR A 182 -22.02 -16.63 -3.92
N THR A 183 -21.54 -17.71 -4.53
CA THR A 183 -20.58 -17.65 -5.65
C THR A 183 -21.26 -17.60 -7.02
N ASN A 184 -22.55 -17.30 -7.08
CA ASN A 184 -23.31 -17.28 -8.35
C ASN A 184 -22.76 -16.22 -9.30
N GLU A 185 -22.32 -16.66 -10.49
CA GLU A 185 -21.70 -15.80 -11.49
C GLU A 185 -22.63 -14.85 -12.23
N THR A 186 -23.94 -15.04 -12.13
CA THR A 186 -24.92 -14.09 -12.67
C THR A 186 -25.10 -12.87 -11.78
N VAL A 187 -24.50 -12.87 -10.59
CA VAL A 187 -24.58 -11.80 -9.60
C VAL A 187 -23.23 -11.10 -9.52
N PRO A 188 -23.15 -9.78 -9.79
CA PRO A 188 -21.90 -9.07 -9.60
C PRO A 188 -21.54 -9.00 -8.11
N TYR A 189 -20.25 -8.99 -7.79
CA TYR A 189 -19.81 -8.51 -6.48
C TYR A 189 -20.29 -7.05 -6.29
N PRO A 190 -20.41 -6.50 -5.07
CA PRO A 190 -20.21 -7.11 -3.76
C PRO A 190 -21.50 -7.73 -3.17
N GLN A 191 -22.59 -7.83 -3.94
CA GLN A 191 -23.95 -8.08 -3.42
C GLN A 191 -24.05 -9.31 -2.52
N ARG A 192 -23.44 -10.44 -2.94
CA ARG A 192 -23.44 -11.69 -2.18
C ARG A 192 -22.57 -11.64 -0.93
N ALA A 193 -21.47 -10.91 -0.97
CA ALA A 193 -20.62 -10.70 0.21
C ALA A 193 -21.35 -9.88 1.26
N GLN A 194 -22.02 -8.80 0.87
CA GLN A 194 -22.81 -7.98 1.80
C GLN A 194 -23.95 -8.77 2.47
N GLU A 195 -24.68 -9.57 1.69
CA GLU A 195 -25.69 -10.49 2.23
C GLU A 195 -25.09 -11.46 3.25
N LEU A 196 -23.98 -12.12 2.89
CA LEU A 196 -23.30 -13.10 3.74
C LEU A 196 -22.77 -12.51 5.04
N ILE A 197 -22.14 -11.33 4.97
CA ILE A 197 -21.62 -10.61 6.13
C ILE A 197 -22.78 -10.17 7.04
N GLY A 198 -23.86 -9.62 6.46
CA GLY A 198 -25.05 -9.23 7.21
C GLY A 198 -25.70 -10.41 7.94
N GLU A 199 -25.79 -11.58 7.29
CA GLU A 199 -26.27 -12.82 7.91
C GLU A 199 -25.44 -13.21 9.14
N ALA A 200 -24.12 -13.21 9.00
CA ALA A 200 -23.20 -13.64 10.03
C ALA A 200 -23.17 -12.67 11.22
N LEU A 201 -23.12 -11.36 10.96
CA LEU A 201 -23.18 -10.33 11.99
C LEU A 201 -24.51 -10.36 12.77
N ALA A 202 -25.63 -10.56 12.06
CA ALA A 202 -26.93 -10.73 12.69
C ALA A 202 -26.97 -11.98 13.59
N HIS A 203 -26.35 -13.08 13.16
CA HIS A 203 -26.24 -14.30 13.96
C HIS A 203 -25.41 -14.09 15.23
N LEU A 204 -24.23 -13.46 15.12
CA LEU A 204 -23.38 -13.15 16.27
C LEU A 204 -24.12 -12.26 17.28
N LYS A 205 -24.79 -11.20 16.82
CA LYS A 205 -25.60 -10.33 17.68
C LYS A 205 -26.74 -11.09 18.36
N ALA A 206 -27.48 -11.91 17.62
CA ALA A 206 -28.60 -12.68 18.16
C ALA A 206 -28.18 -13.76 19.18
N THR A 207 -26.94 -14.25 19.08
CA THR A 207 -26.38 -15.26 19.99
C THR A 207 -25.60 -14.66 21.16
N GLY A 208 -25.59 -13.33 21.29
CA GLY A 208 -24.96 -12.65 22.42
C GLY A 208 -23.45 -12.53 22.32
N PHE A 209 -22.89 -12.53 21.10
CA PHE A 209 -21.47 -12.26 20.89
C PHE A 209 -21.08 -10.88 21.46
N ASP A 210 -19.94 -10.83 22.15
CA ASP A 210 -19.43 -9.61 22.74
C ASP A 210 -18.59 -8.81 21.72
N PHE A 211 -19.18 -7.72 21.23
CA PHE A 211 -18.50 -6.79 20.32
C PHE A 211 -17.71 -5.69 21.06
N SER A 212 -17.84 -5.57 22.39
CA SER A 212 -17.22 -4.49 23.17
C SER A 212 -15.69 -4.42 23.11
N PRO A 213 -14.95 -5.52 22.82
CA PRO A 213 -13.50 -5.42 22.65
C PRO A 213 -13.06 -4.71 21.36
N LEU A 214 -13.93 -4.57 20.36
CA LEU A 214 -13.56 -4.01 19.05
C LEU A 214 -13.22 -2.53 19.16
N THR A 215 -12.12 -2.12 18.52
CA THR A 215 -11.71 -0.71 18.51
C THR A 215 -12.53 0.05 17.49
N THR A 216 -13.14 1.16 17.93
CA THR A 216 -13.91 2.08 17.08
C THR A 216 -13.23 3.43 16.97
N ASP A 217 -13.53 4.15 15.89
CA ASP A 217 -13.25 5.59 15.81
C ASP A 217 -14.18 6.41 16.72
N ASP A 218 -14.02 7.73 16.69
CA ASP A 218 -14.78 8.70 17.49
C ASP A 218 -16.28 8.76 17.13
N GLN A 219 -16.65 8.21 15.97
CA GLN A 219 -18.03 8.08 15.51
C GLN A 219 -18.63 6.70 15.79
N GLY A 220 -17.87 5.80 16.42
CA GLY A 220 -18.30 4.45 16.77
C GLY A 220 -18.18 3.43 15.64
N PHE A 221 -17.47 3.73 14.54
CA PHE A 221 -17.21 2.76 13.49
C PHE A 221 -16.00 1.89 13.83
N VAL A 222 -16.16 0.58 13.75
CA VAL A 222 -15.07 -0.39 13.95
C VAL A 222 -13.99 -0.17 12.89
N TYR A 223 -12.72 -0.11 13.33
CA TYR A 223 -11.60 0.16 12.44
C TYR A 223 -11.43 -0.91 11.35
N ALA A 224 -11.45 -2.20 11.73
CA ALA A 224 -11.13 -3.30 10.82
C ALA A 224 -12.07 -4.49 10.97
N THR A 225 -12.66 -4.90 9.85
CA THR A 225 -13.42 -6.14 9.72
C THR A 225 -12.86 -6.96 8.56
N SER A 226 -12.26 -8.10 8.88
CA SER A 226 -11.76 -9.07 7.91
C SER A 226 -12.70 -10.27 7.83
N VAL A 227 -12.97 -10.77 6.63
CA VAL A 227 -13.89 -11.89 6.41
C VAL A 227 -13.19 -12.98 5.61
N PHE A 228 -13.09 -14.17 6.20
CA PHE A 228 -12.63 -15.36 5.49
C PHE A 228 -13.81 -16.29 5.22
N TYR A 229 -13.94 -16.73 3.97
CA TYR A 229 -14.87 -17.80 3.62
C TYR A 229 -14.14 -19.09 3.22
N ALA A 230 -14.76 -20.24 3.52
CA ALA A 230 -14.14 -21.56 3.36
C ALA A 230 -13.85 -21.95 1.89
N GLY A 231 -12.69 -22.57 1.69
CA GLY A 231 -12.24 -23.14 0.42
C GLY A 231 -11.49 -22.16 -0.48
N LYS A 232 -11.04 -22.64 -1.64
CA LYS A 232 -10.53 -21.82 -2.75
C LYS A 232 -11.67 -21.19 -3.51
N ARG A 233 -11.58 -19.93 -3.91
CA ARG A 233 -12.57 -19.24 -4.76
C ARG A 233 -12.99 -20.10 -5.97
N SER A 234 -14.27 -20.09 -6.28
CA SER A 234 -14.89 -20.87 -7.38
C SER A 234 -15.62 -20.02 -8.41
N ASN A 235 -15.67 -18.70 -8.22
CA ASN A 235 -16.29 -17.79 -9.17
C ASN A 235 -15.24 -17.02 -9.97
N ASN A 236 -15.64 -16.63 -11.17
CA ASN A 236 -14.89 -15.76 -12.05
C ASN A 236 -14.74 -14.32 -11.49
N TRP A 237 -13.84 -13.56 -12.12
CA TRP A 237 -13.57 -12.16 -11.80
C TRP A 237 -14.84 -11.31 -11.78
N SER A 238 -14.93 -10.40 -10.79
CA SER A 238 -16.05 -9.45 -10.63
C SER A 238 -17.44 -10.10 -10.38
N LYS A 239 -17.50 -11.38 -9.99
CA LYS A 239 -18.76 -12.07 -9.69
C LYS A 239 -18.83 -12.58 -8.24
N GLY A 240 -20.03 -12.87 -7.75
CA GLY A 240 -20.28 -13.61 -6.51
C GLY A 240 -19.45 -13.12 -5.32
N LEU A 241 -18.61 -14.01 -4.76
CA LEU A 241 -17.69 -13.74 -3.64
C LEU A 241 -16.26 -13.43 -4.10
N TRP A 242 -16.07 -12.83 -5.28
CA TRP A 242 -14.76 -12.35 -5.69
C TRP A 242 -14.12 -11.52 -4.56
N PRO A 243 -12.86 -11.78 -4.15
CA PRO A 243 -12.22 -11.05 -3.06
C PRO A 243 -12.21 -9.54 -3.28
N HIS A 244 -12.55 -8.78 -2.25
CA HIS A 244 -12.63 -7.32 -2.32
C HIS A 244 -12.55 -6.63 -0.96
N SER A 245 -12.26 -5.33 -1.00
CA SER A 245 -12.50 -4.40 0.11
C SER A 245 -13.61 -3.40 -0.27
N TRP A 246 -14.55 -3.17 0.65
CA TRP A 246 -15.75 -2.35 0.43
C TRP A 246 -16.33 -1.86 1.76
N ARG A 247 -17.51 -1.22 1.71
CA ARG A 247 -18.34 -0.89 2.88
C ARG A 247 -19.71 -1.53 2.78
N LEU A 248 -20.33 -1.90 3.89
CA LEU A 248 -21.73 -2.35 3.87
C LEU A 248 -22.65 -1.22 3.38
N ASP A 249 -23.60 -1.53 2.49
CA ASP A 249 -24.58 -0.57 1.97
C ASP A 249 -25.38 0.07 3.12
N ALA A 250 -25.68 -0.74 4.14
CA ALA A 250 -26.21 -0.29 5.42
C ALA A 250 -25.23 -0.68 6.53
N PRO A 251 -24.58 0.30 7.20
CA PRO A 251 -23.74 0.01 8.36
C PRO A 251 -24.50 -0.79 9.42
N PHE A 252 -23.86 -1.83 9.95
CA PHE A 252 -24.46 -2.74 10.90
C PHE A 252 -24.24 -2.27 12.34
N GLN A 253 -25.31 -1.89 13.03
CA GLN A 253 -25.25 -1.55 14.47
C GLN A 253 -25.07 -2.82 15.31
N ALA A 254 -23.83 -3.13 15.69
CA ALA A 254 -23.51 -4.33 16.48
C ALA A 254 -23.94 -4.17 17.95
N ALA A 255 -23.59 -3.04 18.58
CA ALA A 255 -23.94 -2.67 19.94
C ALA A 255 -24.04 -1.13 20.06
N PRO A 256 -24.54 -0.54 21.16
CA PRO A 256 -24.50 0.91 21.35
C PRO A 256 -23.07 1.45 21.20
N GLY A 257 -22.86 2.40 20.28
CA GLY A 257 -21.52 2.96 20.00
C GLY A 257 -20.60 2.07 19.16
N ILE A 258 -21.07 0.92 18.66
CA ILE A 258 -20.27 0.01 17.83
C ILE A 258 -21.02 -0.29 16.53
N THR A 259 -20.47 0.19 15.43
CA THR A 259 -21.02 0.09 14.08
C THR A 259 -19.97 -0.53 13.16
N ILE A 260 -20.35 -1.58 12.43
CA ILE A 260 -19.50 -2.22 11.44
C ILE A 260 -19.92 -1.72 10.06
N SER A 261 -18.96 -1.24 9.26
CA SER A 261 -19.21 -0.70 7.91
C SER A 261 -18.18 -1.24 6.93
N ASP A 262 -16.92 -0.87 7.12
CA ASP A 262 -15.83 -1.30 6.23
C ASP A 262 -15.52 -2.77 6.44
N TYR A 263 -15.22 -3.45 5.35
CA TYR A 263 -14.75 -4.83 5.38
C TYR A 263 -13.78 -5.13 4.24
N GLN A 264 -12.97 -6.15 4.45
CA GLN A 264 -12.31 -6.90 3.39
C GLN A 264 -12.76 -8.36 3.47
N ILE A 265 -12.99 -8.98 2.31
CA ILE A 265 -13.41 -10.38 2.20
C ILE A 265 -12.51 -11.12 1.21
N THR A 266 -12.07 -12.31 1.61
CA THR A 266 -11.30 -13.20 0.74
C THR A 266 -11.60 -14.67 1.03
N ASP A 267 -11.39 -15.52 0.04
CA ASP A 267 -11.36 -16.96 0.25
C ASP A 267 -10.15 -17.35 1.09
N ILE A 268 -10.31 -18.35 1.96
CA ILE A 268 -9.23 -18.86 2.81
C ILE A 268 -8.30 -19.81 2.05
N GLY A 269 -8.76 -20.40 0.95
CA GLY A 269 -7.99 -21.34 0.15
C GLY A 269 -7.59 -22.61 0.91
N ASP A 270 -6.33 -23.02 0.71
CA ASP A 270 -5.68 -24.12 1.42
C ASP A 270 -4.59 -23.66 2.39
N ARG A 271 -4.38 -22.35 2.52
CA ARG A 271 -3.35 -21.73 3.35
C ARG A 271 -3.67 -20.27 3.67
N LEU A 272 -3.22 -19.82 4.84
CA LEU A 272 -3.25 -18.40 5.22
C LEU A 272 -1.91 -17.75 4.86
N THR A 273 -1.94 -16.55 4.27
CA THR A 273 -0.73 -15.78 3.92
C THR A 273 -0.86 -14.33 4.37
N LEU A 274 0.23 -13.77 4.91
CA LEU A 274 0.23 -12.45 5.54
C LEU A 274 -0.05 -11.29 4.59
N ARG A 275 0.51 -11.28 3.37
CA ARG A 275 0.62 -10.07 2.54
C ARG A 275 -0.71 -9.36 2.31
N THR A 276 -1.67 -10.02 1.67
CA THR A 276 -2.99 -9.43 1.41
C THR A 276 -3.70 -9.04 2.71
N PHE A 277 -3.72 -9.93 3.71
CA PHE A 277 -4.37 -9.64 4.98
C PHE A 277 -3.79 -8.40 5.66
N CYS A 278 -2.46 -8.28 5.73
CA CYS A 278 -1.79 -7.12 6.33
C CYS A 278 -1.96 -5.86 5.49
N HIS A 279 -1.99 -5.97 4.15
CA HIS A 279 -2.22 -4.83 3.27
C HIS A 279 -3.61 -4.22 3.51
N GLU A 280 -4.67 -5.02 3.46
CA GLU A 280 -6.03 -4.54 3.71
C GLU A 280 -6.22 -3.98 5.12
N ASN A 281 -5.60 -4.61 6.11
CA ASN A 281 -5.65 -4.11 7.48
C ASN A 281 -4.79 -2.85 7.66
N GLY A 282 -3.78 -2.63 6.82
CA GLY A 282 -3.04 -1.37 6.73
C GLY A 282 -3.93 -0.20 6.35
N HIS A 283 -4.82 -0.38 5.36
CA HIS A 283 -5.86 0.60 5.05
C HIS A 283 -6.78 0.84 6.24
N MET A 284 -7.40 -0.24 6.74
CA MET A 284 -8.48 -0.15 7.73
C MET A 284 -8.02 0.40 9.09
N VAL A 285 -6.84 0.01 9.57
CA VAL A 285 -6.34 0.38 10.91
C VAL A 285 -5.45 1.63 10.87
N CYS A 286 -4.67 1.82 9.79
CA CYS A 286 -3.67 2.88 9.72
C CYS A 286 -4.04 4.02 8.76
N ASP A 287 -5.15 3.91 8.05
CA ASP A 287 -5.58 4.84 6.99
C ASP A 287 -4.51 5.00 5.89
N PHE A 288 -3.70 3.96 5.67
CA PHE A 288 -2.65 4.03 4.65
C PHE A 288 -3.26 4.10 3.25
N PRO A 289 -2.79 4.99 2.37
CA PRO A 289 -3.14 4.91 0.95
C PRO A 289 -2.41 3.75 0.28
N ASP A 290 -2.94 3.35 -0.87
CA ASP A 290 -2.18 2.54 -1.83
C ASP A 290 -1.06 3.39 -2.44
N LEU A 291 0.11 2.80 -2.60
CA LEU A 291 1.30 3.42 -3.20
C LEU A 291 1.72 2.76 -4.53
N TYR A 292 0.87 1.89 -5.07
CA TYR A 292 0.89 1.50 -6.47
C TYR A 292 0.01 2.45 -7.30
N ASP A 293 0.17 2.36 -8.60
CA ASP A 293 -0.60 3.09 -9.60
C ASP A 293 -1.81 2.25 -10.06
N TYR A 294 -2.99 2.85 -10.00
CA TYR A 294 -4.24 2.19 -10.37
C TYR A 294 -4.48 2.08 -11.88
N GLY A 295 -3.79 2.87 -12.71
CA GLY A 295 -3.84 2.74 -14.16
C GLY A 295 -2.91 1.65 -14.70
N TYR A 296 -1.97 1.18 -13.87
CA TYR A 296 -0.99 0.12 -14.18
C TYR A 296 0.07 0.49 -15.22
N GLU A 297 0.24 1.77 -15.52
CA GLU A 297 1.32 2.29 -16.36
C GLU A 297 2.68 2.14 -15.67
N SER A 298 2.67 2.09 -14.34
CA SER A 298 3.86 1.97 -13.50
C SER A 298 3.75 0.87 -12.44
N LYS A 299 4.86 0.61 -11.73
CA LYS A 299 4.92 -0.29 -10.57
C LYS A 299 4.87 0.46 -9.23
N GLY A 300 4.51 1.74 -9.23
CA GLY A 300 4.49 2.60 -8.04
C GLY A 300 5.83 2.57 -7.31
N ILE A 301 5.83 2.23 -6.01
CA ILE A 301 7.09 2.04 -5.24
C ILE A 301 7.53 0.57 -5.12
N GLY A 302 7.01 -0.31 -5.97
CA GLY A 302 7.48 -1.67 -6.16
C GLY A 302 7.43 -2.57 -4.93
N ASN A 303 8.45 -3.41 -4.79
CA ASN A 303 8.63 -4.38 -3.69
C ASN A 303 9.04 -3.73 -2.37
N TYR A 304 9.32 -2.43 -2.36
CA TYR A 304 9.85 -1.73 -1.19
C TYR A 304 8.79 -1.34 -0.14
N CYS A 305 7.50 -1.58 -0.40
CA CYS A 305 6.42 -1.26 0.51
C CYS A 305 5.27 -2.27 0.44
N LEU A 306 4.73 -2.68 1.61
CA LEU A 306 3.50 -3.48 1.70
C LEU A 306 2.31 -2.80 1.02
N MET A 307 2.16 -1.48 1.13
CA MET A 307 1.07 -0.74 0.47
C MET A 307 1.28 -0.57 -1.04
N CYS A 308 2.30 -1.23 -1.60
CA CYS A 308 2.52 -1.39 -3.03
C CYS A 308 2.43 -2.90 -3.37
N SER A 309 3.53 -3.54 -3.77
CA SER A 309 3.50 -4.98 -4.08
C SER A 309 3.85 -5.89 -2.89
N GLY A 310 4.53 -5.37 -1.86
CA GLY A 310 4.83 -6.09 -0.62
C GLY A 310 5.86 -7.23 -0.69
N ALA A 311 6.47 -7.50 -1.85
CA ALA A 311 7.54 -8.49 -2.11
C ALA A 311 7.20 -9.98 -1.89
N SER A 312 6.63 -10.37 -0.76
CA SER A 312 6.42 -11.78 -0.40
C SER A 312 5.07 -12.00 0.28
N ASP A 313 4.38 -13.08 -0.12
CA ASP A 313 3.09 -13.48 0.46
C ASP A 313 3.17 -13.84 1.95
N THR A 314 4.23 -14.54 2.35
CA THR A 314 4.38 -15.09 3.71
C THR A 314 5.34 -14.27 4.58
N ASN A 315 6.13 -13.38 4.00
CA ASN A 315 7.01 -12.46 4.70
C ASN A 315 6.97 -11.07 4.05
N PRO A 316 5.82 -10.37 4.08
CA PRO A 316 5.70 -9.09 3.42
C PRO A 316 6.72 -8.08 3.94
N ALA A 317 7.26 -7.27 3.03
CA ALA A 317 8.19 -6.19 3.34
C ALA A 317 7.56 -5.14 4.28
N HIS A 318 8.38 -4.34 4.94
CA HIS A 318 7.88 -3.18 5.70
C HIS A 318 7.13 -2.20 4.78
N VAL A 319 6.22 -1.41 5.36
CA VAL A 319 5.77 -0.16 4.72
C VAL A 319 6.92 0.87 4.64
N SER A 320 6.85 1.84 3.72
CA SER A 320 7.89 2.87 3.55
C SER A 320 8.02 3.80 4.76
N ALA A 321 9.17 4.48 4.88
CA ALA A 321 9.41 5.50 5.89
C ALA A 321 8.31 6.56 5.95
N TYR A 322 7.76 6.95 4.79
CA TYR A 322 6.62 7.87 4.69
C TYR A 322 5.45 7.38 5.55
N LEU A 323 4.96 6.16 5.31
CA LEU A 323 3.80 5.63 6.02
C LEU A 323 4.08 5.39 7.51
N LYS A 324 5.29 4.91 7.84
CA LYS A 324 5.73 4.78 9.25
C LYS A 324 5.75 6.14 9.95
N TYR A 325 6.26 7.17 9.28
CA TYR A 325 6.30 8.54 9.81
C TYR A 325 4.89 9.07 10.06
N LYS A 326 3.98 8.91 9.11
CA LYS A 326 2.58 9.36 9.23
C LYS A 326 1.80 8.61 10.30
N ALA A 327 2.04 7.32 10.47
CA ALA A 327 1.42 6.53 11.53
C ALA A 327 1.99 6.86 12.93
N GLY A 328 3.01 7.73 13.05
CA GLY A 328 3.67 8.03 14.31
C GLY A 328 4.59 6.90 14.80
N TRP A 329 5.07 6.05 13.90
CA TRP A 329 5.90 4.88 14.23
C TRP A 329 7.39 5.18 14.30
N SER A 330 7.83 6.39 13.95
CA SER A 330 9.22 6.84 14.04
C SER A 330 9.75 6.80 15.46
N ASN A 331 10.89 6.17 15.71
CA ASN A 331 11.60 6.27 16.98
C ASN A 331 12.39 7.57 17.09
N ASN A 332 13.09 7.94 16.01
CA ASN A 332 13.78 9.20 15.88
C ASN A 332 13.54 9.76 14.47
N VAL A 333 13.38 11.08 14.38
CA VAL A 333 13.34 11.81 13.11
C VAL A 333 14.33 12.94 13.21
N THR A 334 15.39 12.87 12.42
CA THR A 334 16.48 13.85 12.44
C THR A 334 16.43 14.72 11.20
N SER A 335 16.29 16.03 11.37
CA SER A 335 16.40 16.96 10.25
C SER A 335 17.80 16.92 9.64
N ILE A 336 17.90 16.80 8.32
CA ILE A 336 19.17 16.79 7.61
C ILE A 336 19.73 18.23 7.58
N ALA A 337 20.82 18.45 8.29
CA ALA A 337 21.51 19.74 8.30
C ALA A 337 22.56 19.81 7.17
N PRO A 338 22.84 20.98 6.59
CA PRO A 338 24.01 21.19 5.74
C PRO A 338 25.32 20.91 6.50
N ALA A 339 26.35 20.47 5.78
CA ALA A 339 27.67 20.16 6.32
C ALA A 339 27.64 19.22 7.54
N SER A 340 26.74 18.23 7.53
CA SER A 340 26.56 17.29 8.63
C SER A 340 26.83 15.85 8.20
N THR A 341 27.04 14.98 9.19
CA THR A 341 27.00 13.53 8.99
C THR A 341 26.02 12.95 9.98
N ALA A 342 25.02 12.25 9.46
CA ALA A 342 24.00 11.59 10.25
C ALA A 342 24.10 10.07 10.07
N THR A 343 23.63 9.33 11.07
CA THR A 343 23.60 7.86 11.06
C THR A 343 22.15 7.39 11.03
N VAL A 344 21.87 6.37 10.23
CA VAL A 344 20.56 5.73 10.12
C VAL A 344 20.69 4.22 10.22
N LYS A 345 19.90 3.62 11.12
CA LYS A 345 19.93 2.18 11.42
C LYS A 345 18.76 1.49 10.73
N ALA A 346 19.00 0.29 10.22
CA ALA A 346 17.96 -0.53 9.64
C ALA A 346 17.05 -1.12 10.74
N GLY A 347 15.76 -1.24 10.44
CA GLY A 347 14.78 -1.92 11.32
C GLY A 347 14.44 -1.19 12.63
N THR A 348 14.90 0.04 12.84
CA THR A 348 14.65 0.80 14.08
C THR A 348 13.62 1.91 13.93
N ASN A 349 13.07 2.14 12.73
CA ASN A 349 12.25 3.31 12.42
C ASN A 349 12.94 4.65 12.80
N ASP A 350 14.26 4.71 12.62
CA ASP A 350 15.01 5.96 12.66
C ASP A 350 15.06 6.55 11.25
N PHE A 351 14.68 7.82 11.11
CA PHE A 351 14.60 8.48 9.81
C PHE A 351 15.41 9.77 9.78
N LEU A 352 15.93 10.09 8.61
CA LEU A 352 16.42 11.43 8.30
C LEU A 352 15.40 12.15 7.42
N ILE A 353 15.20 13.45 7.60
CA ILE A 353 14.19 14.19 6.85
C ILE A 353 14.69 15.56 6.39
N HIS A 354 14.35 15.95 5.16
CA HIS A 354 14.61 17.26 4.59
C HIS A 354 13.32 17.81 4.01
N ARG A 355 12.86 18.98 4.49
CA ARG A 355 11.51 19.49 4.21
C ARG A 355 11.53 20.72 3.32
N LYS A 356 10.62 20.77 2.35
CA LYS A 356 10.16 22.02 1.74
C LYS A 356 9.10 22.66 2.62
N ASN A 357 8.10 21.87 2.98
CA ASN A 357 6.95 22.26 3.80
C ASN A 357 6.37 21.02 4.51
N ALA A 358 5.14 21.12 5.02
CA ALA A 358 4.46 20.03 5.72
C ALA A 358 4.12 18.82 4.81
N ARG A 359 3.98 19.02 3.50
CA ARG A 359 3.48 18.03 2.53
C ARG A 359 4.56 17.53 1.59
N GLU A 360 5.47 18.39 1.14
CA GLU A 360 6.59 18.03 0.26
C GLU A 360 7.92 17.93 1.03
N TYR A 361 8.55 16.75 1.00
CA TYR A 361 9.80 16.47 1.70
C TYR A 361 10.51 15.21 1.18
N PHE A 362 11.81 15.11 1.45
CA PHE A 362 12.56 13.86 1.35
C PHE A 362 12.64 13.20 2.73
N ILE A 363 12.29 11.93 2.84
CA ILE A 363 12.51 11.12 4.05
C ILE A 363 13.36 9.90 3.72
N LEU A 364 14.36 9.62 4.54
CA LEU A 364 15.37 8.60 4.30
C LEU A 364 15.33 7.53 5.38
N GLU A 365 15.45 6.27 4.98
CA GLU A 365 15.58 5.12 5.88
C GLU A 365 16.63 4.13 5.35
N ASN A 366 17.23 3.35 6.26
CA ASN A 366 18.11 2.26 5.89
C ASN A 366 17.28 0.96 5.79
N ARG A 367 17.26 0.35 4.60
CA ARG A 367 16.58 -0.93 4.32
C ARG A 367 17.62 -1.98 4.01
N GLN A 368 17.52 -3.14 4.63
CA GLN A 368 18.48 -4.23 4.45
C GLN A 368 17.73 -5.52 4.16
N ARG A 369 18.30 -6.39 3.31
CA ARG A 369 17.71 -7.67 2.92
C ARG A 369 17.75 -8.70 4.04
N ALA A 370 17.07 -8.41 5.15
CA ALA A 370 17.02 -9.20 6.36
C ALA A 370 15.66 -9.07 7.06
N GLY A 371 15.29 -10.06 7.88
CA GLY A 371 14.00 -10.08 8.57
C GLY A 371 12.82 -10.00 7.59
N ARG A 372 11.87 -9.11 7.86
CA ARG A 372 10.76 -8.76 6.95
C ARG A 372 11.21 -8.33 5.55
N ASP A 373 12.32 -7.62 5.46
CA ASP A 373 12.83 -7.07 4.21
C ASP A 373 13.74 -8.06 3.45
N ALA A 374 13.80 -9.33 3.85
CA ALA A 374 14.65 -10.34 3.20
C ALA A 374 14.38 -10.51 1.69
N ALA A 375 13.16 -10.23 1.25
CA ALA A 375 12.74 -10.32 -0.15
C ALA A 375 12.92 -9.01 -0.95
N LEU A 376 13.45 -7.93 -0.35
CA LEU A 376 13.69 -6.70 -1.11
C LEU A 376 14.67 -6.94 -2.27
N PRO A 377 14.48 -6.27 -3.42
CA PRO A 377 15.40 -6.38 -4.56
C PRO A 377 16.81 -5.86 -4.22
N ASP A 378 16.88 -4.79 -3.42
CA ASP A 378 18.13 -4.15 -3.00
C ASP A 378 18.17 -3.84 -1.50
N GLY A 379 19.37 -3.59 -0.96
CA GLY A 379 19.63 -3.17 0.41
C GLY A 379 20.56 -1.97 0.46
N GLY A 380 20.12 -0.89 1.09
CA GLY A 380 20.85 0.36 1.17
C GLY A 380 20.01 1.47 1.80
N LEU A 381 20.35 2.71 1.46
CA LEU A 381 19.62 3.90 1.87
C LEU A 381 18.50 4.17 0.87
N ALA A 382 17.25 3.98 1.30
CA ALA A 382 16.09 4.42 0.55
C ALA A 382 15.89 5.93 0.76
N ILE A 383 15.74 6.65 -0.34
CA ILE A 383 15.38 8.08 -0.35
C ILE A 383 13.99 8.19 -0.94
N TRP A 384 13.02 8.57 -0.12
CA TRP A 384 11.63 8.75 -0.52
C TRP A 384 11.35 10.23 -0.78
N HIS A 385 10.85 10.59 -1.96
CA HIS A 385 10.31 11.92 -2.25
C HIS A 385 8.80 11.88 -2.09
N VAL A 386 8.31 12.61 -1.08
CA VAL A 386 6.89 12.65 -0.71
C VAL A 386 6.32 14.00 -1.08
N ASP A 387 5.12 14.00 -1.67
CA ASP A 387 4.21 15.16 -1.76
C ASP A 387 2.78 14.73 -1.43
N GLU A 388 2.35 14.97 -0.18
CA GLU A 388 1.04 14.53 0.31
C GLU A 388 -0.18 15.16 -0.39
N ALA A 389 0.03 16.15 -1.27
CA ALA A 389 -1.03 16.73 -2.10
C ALA A 389 -1.23 16.01 -3.45
N ALA A 390 -0.30 15.15 -3.83
CA ALA A 390 -0.28 14.47 -5.12
C ALA A 390 -0.97 13.10 -5.06
N THR A 391 -0.75 12.24 -6.07
CA THR A 391 -1.39 10.92 -6.20
C THR A 391 -0.43 9.91 -6.83
N ASN A 392 -0.44 8.66 -6.35
CA ASN A 392 0.40 7.59 -6.92
C ASN A 392 -0.08 7.08 -8.30
N ASN A 393 -1.12 7.69 -8.88
CA ASN A 393 -1.54 7.46 -10.27
C ASN A 393 -0.87 8.39 -11.29
N ASP A 394 -0.06 9.35 -10.85
CA ASP A 394 0.56 10.33 -11.72
C ASP A 394 2.07 10.01 -11.88
N GLU A 395 2.38 8.99 -12.69
CA GLU A 395 3.71 8.42 -12.96
C GLU A 395 4.62 9.29 -13.83
N GLN A 396 4.13 10.43 -14.30
CA GLN A 396 4.81 11.24 -15.32
C GLN A 396 6.03 12.01 -14.78
N MET A 397 6.21 12.06 -13.45
CA MET A 397 7.34 12.74 -12.77
C MET A 397 7.50 14.21 -13.19
N THR A 398 6.40 14.94 -13.31
CA THR A 398 6.38 16.35 -13.71
C THR A 398 5.83 17.23 -12.58
N THR A 399 6.04 18.55 -12.66
CA THR A 399 5.47 19.49 -11.69
C THR A 399 3.94 19.44 -11.57
N ALA A 400 3.25 19.08 -12.66
CA ALA A 400 1.79 19.06 -12.68
C ALA A 400 1.20 17.69 -12.30
N HIS A 401 1.99 16.63 -12.50
CA HIS A 401 1.59 15.23 -12.37
C HIS A 401 2.78 14.42 -11.86
N HIS A 402 2.74 14.05 -10.58
CA HIS A 402 3.76 13.30 -9.86
C HIS A 402 3.16 12.50 -8.70
N TYR A 403 3.94 11.56 -8.17
CA TYR A 403 3.51 10.69 -7.07
C TYR A 403 3.36 11.38 -5.73
N GLU A 404 2.42 10.86 -4.91
CA GLU A 404 2.37 11.17 -3.48
C GLU A 404 3.63 10.65 -2.77
N CYS A 405 4.16 9.50 -3.19
CA CYS A 405 5.43 8.96 -2.73
C CYS A 405 6.16 8.25 -3.87
N SER A 406 7.38 8.69 -4.18
CA SER A 406 8.32 8.03 -5.10
C SER A 406 9.56 7.53 -4.35
N LEU A 407 10.13 6.43 -4.85
CA LEU A 407 11.49 6.00 -4.49
C LEU A 407 12.47 6.59 -5.50
N GLU A 408 13.38 7.44 -5.02
CA GLU A 408 14.48 7.92 -5.84
C GLU A 408 15.42 6.73 -6.13
N GLN A 409 15.33 6.16 -7.34
CA GLN A 409 16.14 5.00 -7.74
C GLN A 409 17.58 5.46 -8.02
N ALA A 410 18.54 4.94 -7.26
CA ALA A 410 19.93 5.39 -7.27
C ALA A 410 20.58 5.30 -8.66
N ASP A 411 20.23 4.28 -9.45
CA ASP A 411 20.71 4.10 -10.81
C ASP A 411 20.07 5.00 -11.88
N ASN A 412 19.05 5.78 -11.51
CA ASN A 412 18.30 6.70 -12.38
C ASN A 412 17.61 6.01 -13.57
N ARG A 413 17.25 4.72 -13.46
CA ARG A 413 16.56 4.02 -14.55
C ARG A 413 15.06 4.29 -14.56
N PHE A 414 14.48 4.65 -13.42
CA PHE A 414 13.05 4.86 -13.25
C PHE A 414 12.26 3.64 -13.73
N ASP A 415 12.78 2.44 -13.46
CA ASP A 415 12.16 1.18 -13.88
C ASP A 415 10.79 1.01 -13.21
N LEU A 416 10.63 1.54 -11.99
CA LEU A 416 9.35 1.57 -11.29
C LEU A 416 8.30 2.43 -12.02
N GLU A 417 8.62 3.70 -12.30
CA GLU A 417 7.72 4.65 -12.98
C GLU A 417 7.44 4.23 -14.43
N HIS A 418 8.41 3.62 -15.11
CA HIS A 418 8.25 3.11 -16.48
C HIS A 418 7.62 1.71 -16.56
N GLY A 419 7.18 1.14 -15.44
CA GLY A 419 6.49 -0.16 -15.43
C GLY A 419 7.38 -1.37 -15.77
N VAL A 420 8.70 -1.23 -15.74
CA VAL A 420 9.69 -2.22 -16.20
C VAL A 420 9.80 -3.40 -15.24
N ASN A 421 9.92 -3.14 -13.93
CA ASN A 421 10.01 -4.15 -12.88
C ASN A 421 9.57 -3.59 -11.52
N PHE A 422 9.45 -4.44 -10.49
CA PHE A 422 9.05 -4.06 -9.12
C PHE A 422 10.26 -3.64 -8.24
N GLY A 423 11.34 -3.22 -8.86
CA GLY A 423 12.62 -2.88 -8.26
C GLY A 423 13.72 -3.89 -8.60
N ASP A 424 14.96 -3.42 -8.60
CA ASP A 424 16.18 -4.18 -8.84
C ASP A 424 17.34 -3.75 -7.94
N ALA A 425 18.51 -4.38 -8.12
CA ALA A 425 19.69 -4.19 -7.26
C ALA A 425 20.40 -2.82 -7.40
N GLY A 426 19.88 -1.91 -8.24
CA GLY A 426 20.40 -0.56 -8.45
C GLY A 426 19.56 0.55 -7.81
N ASP A 427 18.47 0.22 -7.12
CA ASP A 427 17.51 1.23 -6.67
C ASP A 427 17.93 1.99 -5.42
N LEU A 428 18.63 1.37 -4.45
CA LEU A 428 18.96 2.00 -3.17
C LEU A 428 20.39 2.55 -3.15
N PHE A 429 20.59 3.65 -2.43
CA PHE A 429 21.89 4.33 -2.37
C PHE A 429 22.86 3.61 -1.42
N ASP A 430 24.12 3.51 -1.83
CA ASP A 430 25.21 2.97 -1.02
C ASP A 430 26.56 3.65 -1.37
N ALA A 431 27.70 3.06 -1.02
CA ALA A 431 29.01 3.63 -1.35
C ALA A 431 29.33 3.64 -2.86
N THR A 432 28.68 2.81 -3.67
CA THR A 432 28.86 2.74 -5.13
C THR A 432 28.12 3.88 -5.83
N VAL A 433 26.90 4.18 -5.36
CA VAL A 433 26.10 5.34 -5.79
C VAL A 433 25.74 6.16 -4.56
N GLY A 434 26.71 6.93 -4.06
CA GLY A 434 26.60 7.60 -2.76
C GLY A 434 26.29 9.10 -2.80
N LYS A 435 25.81 9.63 -3.93
CA LYS A 435 25.57 11.06 -4.12
C LYS A 435 24.14 11.32 -4.59
N PHE A 436 23.48 12.29 -3.95
CA PHE A 436 22.15 12.74 -4.32
C PHE A 436 22.05 14.26 -4.10
N GLY A 437 21.88 15.01 -5.18
CA GLY A 437 21.93 16.47 -5.21
C GLY A 437 21.24 17.04 -6.44
N LYS A 438 21.13 18.36 -6.54
CA LYS A 438 20.37 19.02 -7.63
C LYS A 438 20.96 18.81 -9.05
N ALA A 439 22.19 18.31 -9.12
CA ALA A 439 22.95 18.08 -10.33
C ALA A 439 23.24 16.58 -10.58
N THR A 440 22.79 15.70 -9.69
CA THR A 440 22.88 14.25 -9.89
C THR A 440 21.70 13.74 -10.70
N ARG A 441 21.74 12.45 -11.00
CA ARG A 441 20.68 11.67 -11.64
C ARG A 441 20.53 10.41 -10.78
N PRO A 442 19.45 10.23 -10.01
CA PRO A 442 18.30 11.14 -9.88
C PRO A 442 18.67 12.44 -9.15
N SER A 443 17.80 13.46 -9.25
CA SER A 443 18.07 14.83 -8.79
C SER A 443 17.28 15.17 -7.54
N SER A 444 17.91 15.81 -6.55
CA SER A 444 17.24 16.26 -5.32
C SER A 444 16.35 17.51 -5.49
N ARG A 445 15.81 17.78 -6.68
CA ARG A 445 14.97 18.98 -6.89
C ARG A 445 13.56 18.70 -6.35
N TRP A 446 12.89 19.76 -5.90
CA TRP A 446 11.46 19.68 -5.65
C TRP A 446 10.70 19.46 -6.97
N TRP A 447 9.44 19.03 -6.88
CA TRP A 447 8.61 18.78 -8.06
C TRP A 447 8.41 20.02 -8.94
N ASP A 448 8.46 21.22 -8.37
CA ASP A 448 8.46 22.50 -9.10
C ASP A 448 9.79 22.85 -9.79
N GLY A 449 10.76 21.93 -9.75
CA GLY A 449 12.09 22.08 -10.34
C GLY A 449 13.05 22.96 -9.54
N SER A 450 12.60 23.59 -8.45
CA SER A 450 13.46 24.43 -7.62
C SER A 450 14.49 23.59 -6.84
N PRO A 451 15.71 24.11 -6.58
CA PRO A 451 16.70 23.39 -5.79
C PRO A 451 16.23 23.18 -4.35
N SER A 452 16.30 21.93 -3.85
CA SER A 452 15.91 21.63 -2.46
C SER A 452 16.93 22.07 -1.41
N ALA A 453 18.17 22.30 -1.82
CA ALA A 453 19.33 22.45 -0.96
C ALA A 453 19.77 21.18 -0.20
N LEU A 454 19.14 20.02 -0.48
CA LEU A 454 19.65 18.72 -0.07
C LEU A 454 20.80 18.29 -1.01
N GLU A 455 22.01 18.22 -0.46
CA GLU A 455 23.22 17.85 -1.20
C GLU A 455 23.97 16.75 -0.45
N ILE A 456 23.61 15.49 -0.69
CA ILE A 456 24.29 14.31 -0.17
C ILE A 456 25.52 14.05 -1.02
N VAL A 457 26.70 14.06 -0.37
CA VAL A 457 28.00 13.91 -1.05
C VAL A 457 28.64 12.54 -0.82
N ALA A 458 28.19 11.83 0.21
CA ALA A 458 28.62 10.47 0.49
C ALA A 458 27.54 9.72 1.28
N VAL A 459 27.38 8.45 0.93
CA VAL A 459 26.69 7.42 1.71
C VAL A 459 27.71 6.33 2.00
N SER A 460 27.69 5.74 3.20
CA SER A 460 28.58 4.62 3.53
C SER A 460 28.25 3.36 2.73
N ALA A 461 29.09 2.33 2.83
CA ALA A 461 28.74 1.00 2.34
C ALA A 461 27.43 0.52 2.98
N SER A 462 26.66 -0.26 2.23
CA SER A 462 25.41 -0.86 2.71
C SER A 462 25.65 -1.76 3.91
N GLY A 463 24.79 -1.67 4.91
CA GLY A 463 24.88 -2.46 6.14
C GLY A 463 23.87 -2.03 7.20
N PRO A 464 23.83 -2.71 8.36
CA PRO A 464 22.84 -2.47 9.42
C PRO A 464 22.82 -1.03 9.98
N THR A 465 23.90 -0.29 9.77
CA THR A 465 24.03 1.12 10.13
C THR A 465 24.75 1.83 9.00
N MET A 466 24.12 2.86 8.44
CA MET A 466 24.69 3.64 7.33
C MET A 466 24.84 5.10 7.75
N THR A 467 25.82 5.79 7.17
CA THR A 467 26.04 7.22 7.37
C THR A 467 25.72 8.00 6.10
N VAL A 468 25.09 9.15 6.27
CA VAL A 468 24.80 10.13 5.20
C VAL A 468 25.55 11.41 5.51
N THR A 469 26.40 11.86 4.58
CA THR A 469 27.16 13.11 4.70
C THR A 469 26.65 14.13 3.69
N THR A 470 26.38 15.35 4.15
CA THR A 470 25.91 16.46 3.31
C THR A 470 26.95 17.54 3.12
N ALA A 471 26.91 18.22 1.98
CA ALA A 471 27.72 19.41 1.72
C ALA A 471 27.22 20.62 2.51
N ALA A 472 28.09 21.62 2.67
CA ALA A 472 27.65 22.96 3.03
C ALA A 472 26.79 23.54 1.90
N THR A 473 25.65 24.13 2.24
CA THR A 473 24.86 24.90 1.28
C THR A 473 25.57 26.22 1.01
N ALA A 474 25.81 26.57 -0.25
CA ALA A 474 26.30 27.90 -0.58
C ALA A 474 25.21 28.91 -0.20
N SER A 475 25.46 29.74 0.82
CA SER A 475 24.62 30.91 1.07
C SER A 475 24.51 31.72 -0.24
N PRO A 476 23.35 32.30 -0.58
CA PRO A 476 23.30 33.32 -1.59
C PRO A 476 24.13 34.49 -1.04
N GLY A 477 25.42 34.51 -1.37
CA GLY A 477 26.31 35.59 -0.98
C GLY A 477 25.73 36.87 -1.55
N LEU A 478 25.52 37.85 -0.68
CA LEU A 478 25.40 39.26 -1.04
C LEU A 478 26.37 39.53 -2.20
N ARG A 479 25.83 39.69 -3.42
CA ARG A 479 26.62 40.22 -4.53
C ARG A 479 27.20 41.52 -4.03
N GLY A 480 28.53 41.56 -3.95
CA GLY A 480 29.30 42.66 -3.38
C GLY A 480 28.71 44.00 -3.81
N GLN A 481 28.19 44.73 -2.84
CA GLN A 481 28.01 46.16 -2.94
C GLN A 481 29.43 46.71 -3.10
N ARG A 482 29.84 46.94 -4.35
CA ARG A 482 31.10 47.62 -4.65
C ARG A 482 31.09 48.94 -3.89
N ASP A 483 32.08 49.08 -3.02
CA ASP A 483 32.43 50.33 -2.35
C ASP A 483 32.47 51.48 -3.36
N LEU A 484 31.46 52.34 -3.32
CA LEU A 484 31.50 53.68 -3.88
C LEU A 484 31.94 54.64 -2.77
N PHE A 485 33.19 54.47 -2.31
CA PHE A 485 33.91 55.53 -1.62
C PHE A 485 34.98 56.06 -2.57
N GLY A 486 34.59 57.04 -3.39
CA GLY A 486 35.55 57.88 -4.10
C GLY A 486 36.26 58.81 -3.10
N PRO A 487 37.57 59.07 -3.26
CA PRO A 487 38.27 60.01 -2.39
C PRO A 487 37.83 61.44 -2.74
N GLY A 488 37.37 62.18 -1.73
CA GLY A 488 37.14 63.61 -1.83
C GLY A 488 38.45 64.33 -2.10
N GLY A 489 38.56 64.93 -3.28
CA GLY A 489 39.60 65.90 -3.62
C GLY A 489 39.14 67.30 -3.23
N ALA A 490 39.88 67.92 -2.32
CA ALA A 490 39.80 69.33 -1.98
C ALA A 490 40.64 70.18 -2.94
N GLY A 491 40.19 71.43 -3.17
CA GLY A 491 40.89 72.51 -3.87
C GLY A 491 39.91 73.24 -4.79
N GLY A 492 39.53 74.51 -4.64
CA GLY A 492 40.15 75.63 -3.93
C GLY A 492 40.58 76.67 -4.97
N ASP A 493 39.96 77.86 -4.91
CA ASP A 493 40.27 79.15 -5.59
C ASP A 493 39.93 79.22 -7.11
N GLU A 494 39.28 80.24 -7.68
CA GLU A 494 39.10 81.69 -7.38
C GLU A 494 37.66 82.19 -7.57
#